data_AF-A0A7X6CI84-F1
#
_entry.id   AF-A0A7X6CI84-F1
#
_cell.length_a   1.000
_cell.length_b   1.000
_cell.length_c   1.000
_cell.angle_alpha   90.00
_cell.angle_beta   90.00
_cell.angle_gamma   90.00
#
_symmetry.space_group_name_H-M   'P 1'
#
loop_
_entity.id
_entity.type
_entity.pdbx_description
1 polymer ?
#
loop_
_entity_poly.entity_id
_entity_poly.type
_entity_poly.pdbx_seq_one_letter_code
_entity_poly.pdbx_strand_id
1 'polypeptide(L)'
;MNLNSLSNSHPDKDYSMDESLSDGIGIKIISQIADELSYTRTADRNCLFVVKYFPLQHNTQTGYFKRAIDILNSFNWLQEQKNCQFDRDLDRPLRKISLILNSEIQAVTQIVQWFDRCEDLQLFPKQFVQQCKIAAIEGFANVVGHAHKNLPLETEIELRLSVFKNRLELEIWDRGQPLDFQAKLTEKLPGKSLFSWNELEFTFY
;
A
#
# COMPACT_ATOMS: atom_id res chain seq x y z
N MET A 1 2.10 11.94 58.81
CA MET A 1 3.15 12.48 57.91
C MET A 1 4.13 11.35 57.60
N ASN A 2 4.55 11.26 56.33
CA ASN A 2 5.42 10.28 55.64
C ASN A 2 4.87 8.85 55.52
N LEU A 3 4.48 8.28 54.36
CA LEU A 3 4.94 8.25 52.95
C LEU A 3 6.26 7.50 52.68
N ASN A 4 6.14 6.56 51.73
CA ASN A 4 7.14 5.73 51.00
C ASN A 4 7.55 4.40 51.68
N SER A 5 7.58 3.25 51.01
CA SER A 5 7.55 2.94 49.57
C SER A 5 6.98 1.54 49.31
N LEU A 6 6.06 1.42 48.36
CA LEU A 6 5.62 0.14 47.78
C LEU A 6 6.77 -0.49 46.99
N SER A 7 7.16 -1.72 47.34
CA SER A 7 7.87 -2.62 46.42
C SER A 7 6.86 -3.60 45.82
N ASN A 8 6.15 -3.17 44.78
CA ASN A 8 5.48 -4.10 43.88
C ASN A 8 6.50 -4.51 42.81
N SER A 9 7.06 -5.70 42.99
CA SER A 9 7.74 -6.46 41.95
C SER A 9 6.69 -6.88 40.91
N HIS A 10 6.68 -6.21 39.77
CA HIS A 10 5.99 -6.71 38.58
C HIS A 10 7.03 -7.33 37.64
N PRO A 11 6.83 -8.58 37.19
CA PRO A 11 7.82 -9.31 36.43
C PRO A 11 7.95 -8.71 35.04
N ASP A 12 9.17 -8.75 34.51
CA ASP A 12 9.54 -8.45 33.15
C ASP A 12 8.52 -9.05 32.18
N LYS A 13 7.63 -8.19 31.67
CA LYS A 13 6.87 -8.52 30.47
C LYS A 13 7.80 -8.30 29.31
N ASP A 14 8.44 -9.39 28.92
CA ASP A 14 8.97 -9.62 27.59
C ASP A 14 7.85 -9.29 26.59
N TYR A 15 7.84 -8.05 26.09
CA TYR A 15 7.05 -7.67 24.93
C TYR A 15 7.74 -8.30 23.72
N SER A 16 7.62 -9.62 23.62
CA SER A 16 7.66 -10.29 22.33
C SER A 16 6.57 -9.60 21.50
N MET A 17 7.01 -8.70 20.59
CA MET A 17 6.15 -8.22 19.53
C MET A 17 5.66 -9.46 18.83
N ASP A 18 4.39 -9.76 19.04
CA ASP A 18 3.70 -10.90 18.50
C ASP A 18 4.04 -11.05 17.01
N GLU A 19 4.76 -12.13 16.68
CA GLU A 19 5.09 -12.55 15.32
C GLU A 19 3.81 -12.93 14.53
N SER A 20 2.61 -12.66 15.07
CA SER A 20 1.31 -12.80 14.43
C SER A 20 0.75 -11.53 13.77
N LEU A 21 1.40 -10.38 13.84
CA LEU A 21 0.93 -9.19 13.12
C LEU A 21 1.20 -9.36 11.61
N SER A 22 0.20 -9.87 10.87
CA SER A 22 0.01 -9.61 9.42
C SER A 22 0.64 -10.57 8.39
N ASP A 23 0.61 -11.90 8.55
CA ASP A 23 1.09 -12.84 7.48
C ASP A 23 0.16 -12.92 6.23
N GLY A 24 -0.37 -11.77 5.79
CA GLY A 24 -1.22 -11.61 4.62
C GLY A 24 -2.29 -10.52 4.74
N ILE A 25 -2.45 -9.89 5.92
CA ILE A 25 -3.37 -8.76 6.10
C ILE A 25 -2.90 -7.58 5.24
N GLY A 26 -1.59 -7.31 5.19
CA GLY A 26 -1.04 -6.22 4.38
C GLY A 26 -1.40 -6.34 2.90
N ILE A 27 -1.18 -7.51 2.28
CA ILE A 27 -1.57 -7.76 0.87
C ILE A 27 -3.08 -7.62 0.68
N LYS A 28 -3.89 -8.11 1.63
CA LYS A 28 -5.35 -7.96 1.57
C LYS A 28 -5.76 -6.48 1.60
N ILE A 29 -5.20 -5.68 2.50
CA ILE A 29 -5.47 -4.24 2.59
C ILE A 29 -5.06 -3.54 1.28
N ILE A 30 -3.85 -3.82 0.78
CA ILE A 30 -3.36 -3.24 -0.48
C ILE A 30 -4.30 -3.61 -1.63
N SER A 31 -4.75 -4.86 -1.72
CA SER A 31 -5.67 -5.32 -2.78
C SER A 31 -7.04 -4.65 -2.74
N GLN A 32 -7.50 -4.19 -1.56
CA GLN A 32 -8.76 -3.46 -1.42
C GLN A 32 -8.60 -1.96 -1.71
N ILE A 33 -7.39 -1.43 -1.55
CA ILE A 33 -7.06 -0.02 -1.82
C ILE A 33 -6.78 0.22 -3.30
N ALA A 34 -6.11 -0.72 -3.94
CA ALA A 34 -5.62 -0.63 -5.31
C ALA A 34 -6.75 -0.80 -6.32
N ASP A 35 -6.76 0.04 -7.35
CA ASP A 35 -7.59 -0.20 -8.53
C ASP A 35 -6.86 -1.12 -9.53
N GLU A 36 -5.52 -1.03 -9.59
CA GLU A 36 -4.66 -2.02 -10.23
C GLU A 36 -3.52 -2.41 -9.30
N LEU A 37 -3.19 -3.71 -9.29
CA LEU A 37 -2.15 -4.26 -8.43
C LEU A 37 -1.39 -5.33 -9.20
N SER A 38 -0.07 -5.23 -9.23
CA SER A 38 0.78 -6.25 -9.85
C SER A 38 2.06 -6.47 -9.07
N TYR A 39 2.67 -7.62 -9.28
CA TYR A 39 3.96 -7.97 -8.72
C TYR A 39 4.85 -8.51 -9.82
N THR A 40 6.05 -7.93 -9.94
CA THR A 40 7.03 -8.36 -10.96
C THR A 40 8.36 -8.68 -10.30
N ARG A 41 8.99 -9.76 -10.76
CA ARG A 41 10.36 -10.11 -10.42
C ARG A 41 11.26 -9.79 -11.61
N THR A 42 12.27 -8.97 -11.36
CA THR A 42 13.42 -8.76 -12.24
C THR A 42 14.58 -9.65 -11.81
N ALA A 43 15.73 -9.61 -12.49
CA ALA A 43 16.87 -10.48 -12.16
C ALA A 43 17.29 -10.35 -10.67
N ASP A 44 17.38 -9.12 -10.15
CA ASP A 44 17.89 -8.85 -8.81
C ASP A 44 16.86 -8.22 -7.86
N ARG A 45 15.70 -7.76 -8.35
CA ARG A 45 14.69 -7.07 -7.53
C ARG A 45 13.26 -7.53 -7.76
N ASN A 46 12.46 -7.44 -6.72
CA ASN A 46 11.02 -7.53 -6.72
C ASN A 46 10.41 -6.13 -6.81
N CYS A 47 9.23 -6.01 -7.42
CA CYS A 47 8.44 -4.79 -7.42
C CYS A 47 6.98 -5.13 -7.16
N LEU A 48 6.43 -4.60 -6.05
CA LEU A 48 4.99 -4.47 -5.87
C LEU A 48 4.56 -3.13 -6.46
N PHE A 49 3.65 -3.17 -7.43
CA PHE A 49 3.14 -2.00 -8.13
C PHE A 49 1.66 -1.81 -7.86
N VAL A 50 1.32 -0.64 -7.32
CA VAL A 50 -0.03 -0.26 -6.88
C VAL A 50 -0.46 0.98 -7.66
N VAL A 51 -1.62 0.90 -8.32
CA VAL A 51 -2.25 2.05 -8.98
C VAL A 51 -3.56 2.37 -8.28
N LYS A 52 -3.79 3.66 -8.04
CA LYS A 52 -5.05 4.18 -7.53
C LYS A 52 -5.52 5.34 -8.38
N TYR A 53 -6.72 5.23 -8.96
CA TYR A 53 -7.30 6.25 -9.82
C TYR A 53 -8.13 7.25 -9.02
N PHE A 54 -7.86 8.53 -9.27
CA PHE A 54 -8.70 9.63 -8.85
C PHE A 54 -9.61 10.04 -10.02
N PRO A 55 -10.94 9.93 -9.89
CA PRO A 55 -11.83 10.33 -10.96
C PRO A 55 -11.67 11.82 -11.23
N LEU A 56 -11.15 12.16 -12.41
CA LEU A 56 -11.26 13.51 -12.94
C LEU A 56 -12.75 13.82 -13.06
N GLN A 57 -13.19 14.95 -12.54
CA GLN A 57 -14.59 15.37 -12.65
C GLN A 57 -14.93 15.63 -14.13
N HIS A 58 -15.35 14.59 -14.84
CA HIS A 58 -16.19 14.69 -16.03
C HIS A 58 -17.59 14.21 -15.69
N ASN A 59 -18.56 15.01 -16.10
CA ASN A 59 -19.96 15.01 -15.75
C ASN A 59 -20.64 13.61 -15.68
N THR A 60 -21.42 13.43 -14.60
CA THR A 60 -22.58 12.52 -14.38
C THR A 60 -22.45 10.98 -14.41
N GLN A 61 -22.74 10.41 -13.23
CA GLN A 61 -23.48 9.15 -12.97
C GLN A 61 -22.89 7.77 -13.35
N THR A 62 -21.74 7.67 -13.99
CA THR A 62 -21.16 6.36 -14.35
C THR A 62 -20.26 5.71 -13.29
N GLY A 63 -19.88 6.42 -12.22
CA GLY A 63 -18.82 6.00 -11.29
C GLY A 63 -19.14 4.85 -10.32
N TYR A 64 -20.42 4.62 -9.99
CA TYR A 64 -20.78 3.55 -9.03
C TYR A 64 -21.06 2.20 -9.72
N PHE A 65 -21.60 2.22 -10.94
CA PHE A 65 -21.90 0.99 -11.68
C PHE A 65 -20.70 0.42 -12.44
N LYS A 66 -19.64 1.20 -12.66
CA LYS A 66 -18.43 0.72 -13.34
C LYS A 66 -17.63 -0.28 -12.48
N ARG A 67 -17.49 -0.05 -11.17
CA ARG A 67 -16.77 -0.95 -10.24
C ARG A 67 -17.30 -2.38 -10.22
N ALA A 68 -18.61 -2.59 -10.37
CA ALA A 68 -19.19 -3.93 -10.37
C ALA A 68 -19.01 -4.65 -11.72
N ILE A 69 -19.01 -3.90 -12.83
CA ILE A 69 -18.81 -4.44 -14.17
C ILE A 69 -17.32 -4.71 -14.44
N ASP A 70 -16.40 -3.90 -13.93
CA ASP A 70 -14.95 -4.07 -14.13
C ASP A 70 -14.39 -5.33 -13.44
N ILE A 71 -15.01 -5.80 -12.35
CA ILE A 71 -14.66 -7.08 -11.69
C ILE A 71 -15.10 -8.30 -12.54
N LEU A 72 -16.19 -8.17 -13.31
CA LEU A 72 -16.64 -9.23 -14.22
C LEU A 72 -15.94 -9.15 -15.59
N ASN A 73 -15.54 -7.95 -16.01
CA ASN A 73 -14.88 -7.71 -17.28
C ASN A 73 -13.35 -7.76 -17.21
N SER A 74 -12.73 -7.99 -16.05
CA SER A 74 -11.26 -8.11 -15.92
C SER A 74 -10.68 -9.25 -16.78
N PHE A 75 -11.50 -10.23 -17.17
CA PHE A 75 -11.11 -11.26 -18.13
C PHE A 75 -11.20 -10.84 -19.61
N ASN A 76 -11.98 -9.80 -19.94
CA ASN A 76 -12.13 -9.30 -21.32
C ASN A 76 -11.46 -7.92 -21.55
N TRP A 77 -11.09 -7.19 -20.49
CA TRP A 77 -10.48 -5.86 -20.58
C TRP A 77 -9.05 -5.86 -21.18
N LEU A 78 -8.41 -7.02 -21.26
CA LEU A 78 -7.12 -7.18 -21.94
C LEU A 78 -7.21 -7.08 -23.48
N GLN A 79 -8.42 -7.06 -24.08
CA GLN A 79 -8.57 -6.97 -25.54
C GLN A 79 -9.06 -5.62 -26.08
N GLU A 80 -9.53 -4.71 -25.24
CA GLU A 80 -10.25 -3.51 -25.70
C GLU A 80 -9.48 -2.19 -25.51
N GLN A 81 -8.15 -2.22 -25.62
CA GLN A 81 -7.30 -1.01 -25.65
C GLN A 81 -7.06 -0.44 -27.06
N LYS A 82 -8.04 -0.50 -27.97
CA LYS A 82 -7.94 0.13 -29.30
C LYS A 82 -9.21 0.89 -29.69
N ASN A 83 -9.59 1.94 -28.94
CA ASN A 83 -10.28 3.13 -29.49
C ASN A 83 -10.75 4.14 -28.41
N CYS A 84 -9.83 4.71 -27.64
CA CYS A 84 -10.05 6.04 -27.09
C CYS A 84 -8.76 6.83 -27.34
N GLN A 85 -8.85 7.96 -28.03
CA GLN A 85 -7.75 8.92 -28.12
C GLN A 85 -7.49 9.46 -26.70
N PHE A 86 -6.59 8.78 -25.99
CA PHE A 86 -6.15 9.15 -24.66
C PHE A 86 -5.36 10.45 -24.76
N ASP A 87 -5.75 11.45 -23.98
CA ASP A 87 -5.03 12.71 -23.90
C ASP A 87 -3.59 12.44 -23.41
N ARG A 88 -2.59 12.64 -24.27
CA ARG A 88 -1.18 12.33 -24.00
C ARG A 88 -0.65 13.04 -22.74
N ASP A 89 -1.33 14.09 -22.30
CA ASP A 89 -1.00 14.84 -21.09
C ASP A 89 -1.39 14.12 -19.78
N LEU A 90 -2.23 13.07 -19.84
CA LEU A 90 -2.58 12.22 -18.69
C LEU A 90 -1.57 11.09 -18.43
N ASP A 91 -0.73 10.77 -19.41
CA ASP A 91 0.26 9.70 -19.33
C ASP A 91 1.64 10.19 -18.87
N ARG A 92 1.80 11.49 -18.66
CA ARG A 92 3.03 12.06 -18.09
C ARG A 92 2.85 12.30 -16.59
N PRO A 93 3.75 11.79 -15.73
CA PRO A 93 3.72 12.11 -14.32
C PRO A 93 4.00 13.60 -14.12
N LEU A 94 3.16 14.26 -13.33
CA LEU A 94 3.38 15.62 -12.82
C LEU A 94 4.63 15.65 -11.95
N ARG A 95 4.81 14.58 -11.16
CA ARG A 95 5.95 14.40 -10.27
C ARG A 95 6.29 12.92 -10.19
N LYS A 96 7.58 12.62 -10.10
CA LYS A 96 8.08 11.33 -9.63
C LYS A 96 9.03 11.59 -8.47
N ILE A 97 8.77 10.95 -7.33
CA ILE A 97 9.55 11.06 -6.11
C ILE A 97 9.91 9.67 -5.61
N SER A 98 11.07 9.56 -4.98
CA SER A 98 11.59 8.30 -4.45
C SER A 98 12.08 8.48 -3.02
N LEU A 99 11.97 7.40 -2.23
CA LEU A 99 12.47 7.29 -0.87
C LEU A 99 13.18 5.94 -0.72
N ILE A 100 14.43 5.96 -0.26
CA ILE A 100 15.20 4.75 0.05
C ILE A 100 15.22 4.60 1.57
N LEU A 101 14.90 3.39 2.03
CA LEU A 101 14.81 3.04 3.44
C LEU A 101 15.63 1.78 3.72
N ASN A 102 16.13 1.69 4.94
CA ASN A 102 16.63 0.43 5.48
C ASN A 102 15.47 -0.53 5.75
N SER A 103 15.78 -1.83 5.79
CA SER A 103 14.83 -2.90 6.11
C SER A 103 14.56 -3.01 7.62
N GLU A 104 14.10 -1.92 8.22
CA GLU A 104 13.82 -1.80 9.64
C GLU A 104 12.38 -1.31 9.84
N ILE A 105 11.63 -1.93 10.76
CA ILE A 105 10.21 -1.57 10.96
C ILE A 105 10.04 -0.11 11.43
N GLN A 106 11.02 0.43 12.15
CA GLN A 106 11.03 1.81 12.62
C GLN A 106 11.07 2.83 11.47
N ALA A 107 11.54 2.42 10.29
CA ALA A 107 11.59 3.26 9.10
C ALA A 107 10.19 3.60 8.54
N VAL A 108 9.12 2.95 9.01
CA VAL A 108 7.72 3.35 8.73
C VAL A 108 7.47 4.82 9.06
N THR A 109 8.11 5.36 10.11
CA THR A 109 8.00 6.78 10.46
C THR A 109 8.48 7.72 9.34
N GLN A 110 9.51 7.31 8.60
CA GLN A 110 10.04 8.07 7.47
C GLN A 110 9.05 8.07 6.30
N ILE A 111 8.30 6.99 6.09
CA ILE A 111 7.23 6.92 5.08
C ILE A 111 6.13 7.94 5.43
N VAL A 112 5.67 7.96 6.67
CA VAL A 112 4.63 8.90 7.13
C VAL A 112 5.07 10.34 6.86
N GLN A 113 6.27 10.69 7.32
CA GLN A 113 6.84 12.03 7.11
C GLN A 113 7.07 12.36 5.64
N TRP A 114 7.45 11.39 4.82
CA TRP A 114 7.65 11.58 3.39
C TRP A 114 6.36 11.97 2.69
N PHE A 115 5.25 11.27 2.97
CA PHE A 115 3.93 11.63 2.43
C PHE A 115 3.49 13.03 2.89
N ASP A 116 3.75 13.41 4.14
CA ASP A 116 3.35 14.71 4.68
C ASP A 116 4.09 15.89 4.03
N ARG A 117 5.29 15.66 3.48
CA ARG A 117 6.09 16.67 2.76
C ARG A 117 5.75 16.82 1.27
N CYS A 118 4.92 15.94 0.72
CA CYS A 118 4.62 15.96 -0.71
C CYS A 118 3.51 16.95 -1.04
N GLU A 119 3.86 18.18 -1.40
CA GLU A 119 2.91 19.25 -1.76
C GLU A 119 1.96 18.85 -2.90
N ASP A 120 2.46 18.11 -3.89
CA ASP A 120 1.68 17.61 -5.04
C ASP A 120 0.50 16.71 -4.62
N LEU A 121 0.54 16.11 -3.41
CA LEU A 121 -0.57 15.30 -2.90
C LEU A 121 -1.75 16.13 -2.41
N GLN A 122 -1.58 17.45 -2.21
CA GLN A 122 -2.67 18.37 -1.88
C GLN A 122 -3.67 18.51 -3.02
N LEU A 123 -3.32 18.06 -4.24
CA LEU A 123 -4.23 17.99 -5.39
C LEU A 123 -5.34 16.95 -5.20
N PHE A 124 -5.20 16.03 -4.24
CA PHE A 124 -6.12 14.92 -4.02
C PHE A 124 -6.87 15.05 -2.69
N PRO A 125 -8.06 14.45 -2.56
CA PRO A 125 -8.77 14.38 -1.28
C PRO A 125 -7.94 13.64 -0.22
N LYS A 126 -8.01 14.11 1.04
CA LYS A 126 -7.26 13.53 2.17
C LYS A 126 -7.42 12.02 2.30
N GLN A 127 -8.66 11.51 2.18
CA GLN A 127 -8.94 10.06 2.27
C GLN A 127 -8.24 9.26 1.16
N PHE A 128 -8.16 9.81 -0.05
CA PHE A 128 -7.49 9.18 -1.18
C PHE A 128 -5.98 9.06 -0.93
N VAL A 129 -5.36 10.15 -0.47
CA VAL A 129 -3.94 10.17 -0.08
C VAL A 129 -3.68 9.21 1.08
N GLN A 130 -4.56 9.17 2.07
CA GLN A 130 -4.42 8.30 3.24
C GLN A 130 -4.46 6.81 2.86
N GLN A 131 -5.32 6.43 1.92
CA GLN A 131 -5.33 5.06 1.40
C GLN A 131 -4.01 4.71 0.72
N CYS A 132 -3.44 5.60 -0.09
CA CYS A 132 -2.11 5.38 -0.68
C CYS A 132 -0.99 5.29 0.37
N LYS A 133 -1.07 6.10 1.44
CA LYS A 133 -0.14 6.02 2.58
C LYS A 133 -0.22 4.67 3.28
N ILE A 134 -1.43 4.16 3.53
CA ILE A 134 -1.63 2.83 4.12
C ILE A 134 -1.03 1.75 3.21
N ALA A 135 -1.29 1.80 1.90
CA ALA A 135 -0.72 0.84 0.96
C ALA A 135 0.82 0.84 0.97
N ALA A 136 1.45 2.01 1.10
CA ALA A 136 2.90 2.13 1.24
C ALA A 136 3.43 1.52 2.54
N ILE A 137 2.76 1.78 3.67
CA ILE A 137 3.13 1.25 4.98
C ILE A 137 2.99 -0.27 5.00
N GLU A 138 1.84 -0.80 4.58
CA GLU A 138 1.58 -2.24 4.54
C GLU A 138 2.55 -2.95 3.59
N GLY A 139 2.80 -2.36 2.42
CA GLY A 139 3.71 -2.95 1.44
C GLY A 139 5.16 -2.95 1.94
N PHE A 140 5.60 -1.89 2.60
CA PHE A 140 6.91 -1.83 3.26
C PHE A 140 7.03 -2.86 4.39
N ALA A 141 6.04 -2.93 5.29
CA ALA A 141 6.02 -3.90 6.38
C ALA A 141 6.08 -5.33 5.85
N ASN A 142 5.42 -5.59 4.72
CA ASN A 142 5.49 -6.88 4.04
C ASN A 142 6.91 -7.23 3.58
N VAL A 143 7.66 -6.25 3.08
CA VAL A 143 9.06 -6.46 2.67
C VAL A 143 9.92 -6.77 3.90
N VAL A 144 9.85 -5.94 4.95
CA VAL A 144 10.66 -6.11 6.17
C VAL A 144 10.33 -7.43 6.87
N GLY A 145 9.05 -7.73 7.07
CA GLY A 145 8.60 -8.90 7.82
C GLY A 145 8.74 -10.23 7.07
N HIS A 146 8.74 -10.20 5.73
CA HIS A 146 8.78 -11.42 4.92
C HIS A 146 9.97 -11.47 3.96
N ALA A 147 10.05 -10.55 3.00
CA ALA A 147 11.04 -10.64 1.93
C ALA A 147 12.48 -10.51 2.44
N HIS A 148 12.70 -9.65 3.44
CA HIS A 148 14.00 -9.31 4.03
C HIS A 148 14.24 -9.97 5.39
N LYS A 149 13.38 -10.91 5.83
CA LYS A 149 13.46 -11.55 7.16
C LYS A 149 14.85 -12.10 7.52
N ASN A 150 15.61 -12.55 6.51
CA ASN A 150 16.95 -13.12 6.67
C ASN A 150 18.06 -12.29 5.99
N LEU A 151 17.80 -11.02 5.69
CA LEU A 151 18.76 -10.10 5.08
C LEU A 151 19.25 -9.07 6.09
N PRO A 152 20.42 -8.43 5.85
CA PRO A 152 20.90 -7.34 6.70
C PRO A 152 19.90 -6.19 6.79
N LEU A 153 19.83 -5.51 7.93
CA LEU A 153 18.91 -4.37 8.13
C LEU A 153 19.25 -3.20 7.20
N GLU A 154 20.50 -3.09 6.78
CA GLU A 154 20.98 -2.11 5.81
C GLU A 154 20.53 -2.43 4.37
N THR A 155 19.82 -3.55 4.16
CA THR A 155 19.26 -3.86 2.84
C THR A 155 18.22 -2.82 2.46
N GLU A 156 18.47 -2.17 1.33
CA GLU A 156 17.65 -1.06 0.87
C GLU A 156 16.29 -1.52 0.32
N ILE A 157 15.26 -0.76 0.67
CA ILE A 157 13.90 -0.80 0.13
C ILE A 157 13.63 0.55 -0.51
N GLU A 158 13.24 0.55 -1.78
CA GLU A 158 12.99 1.78 -2.53
C GLU A 158 11.49 1.94 -2.81
N LEU A 159 10.90 3.00 -2.27
CA LEU A 159 9.56 3.45 -2.57
C LEU A 159 9.62 4.50 -3.69
N ARG A 160 8.82 4.34 -4.74
CA ARG A 160 8.62 5.40 -5.75
C ARG A 160 7.15 5.75 -5.84
N LEU A 161 6.85 7.05 -5.77
CA LEU A 161 5.51 7.57 -5.99
C LEU A 161 5.52 8.45 -7.24
N SER A 162 4.73 8.07 -8.23
CA SER A 162 4.49 8.86 -9.42
C SER A 162 3.09 9.48 -9.33
N VAL A 163 3.03 10.80 -9.37
CA VAL A 163 1.80 11.60 -9.26
C VAL A 163 1.35 12.00 -10.66
N PHE A 164 0.15 11.60 -11.04
CA PHE A 164 -0.49 12.00 -12.30
C PHE A 164 -1.73 12.86 -12.00
N LYS A 165 -2.33 13.48 -13.01
CA LYS A 165 -3.56 14.26 -12.81
C LYS A 165 -4.73 13.40 -12.29
N ASN A 166 -4.77 12.14 -12.69
CA ASN A 166 -5.90 11.23 -12.46
C ASN A 166 -5.55 9.98 -11.65
N ARG A 167 -4.32 9.83 -11.16
CA ARG A 167 -3.90 8.64 -10.41
C ARG A 167 -2.63 8.85 -9.62
N LEU A 168 -2.42 7.97 -8.65
CA LEU A 168 -1.15 7.75 -8.00
C LEU A 168 -0.65 6.35 -8.36
N GLU A 169 0.62 6.26 -8.70
CA GLU A 169 1.31 4.99 -8.92
C GLU A 169 2.40 4.85 -7.86
N LEU A 170 2.31 3.79 -7.06
CA LEU A 170 3.27 3.46 -6.02
C LEU A 170 4.02 2.18 -6.42
N GLU A 171 5.34 2.27 -6.46
CA GLU A 171 6.25 1.15 -6.64
C GLU A 171 6.98 0.89 -5.32
N ILE A 172 7.04 -0.36 -4.88
CA ILE A 172 7.85 -0.79 -3.74
C ILE A 172 8.85 -1.83 -4.24
N TRP A 173 10.12 -1.47 -4.23
CA TRP A 173 11.22 -2.29 -4.74
C TRP A 173 12.03 -2.89 -3.61
N ASP A 174 12.32 -4.18 -3.72
CA ASP A 174 13.07 -4.93 -2.72
C ASP A 174 13.99 -5.99 -3.36
N ARG A 175 15.05 -6.40 -2.66
CA ARG A 175 16.00 -7.44 -3.11
C ARG A 175 15.79 -8.81 -2.45
N GLY A 176 14.68 -8.98 -1.75
CA GLY A 176 14.37 -10.14 -0.92
C GLY A 176 13.88 -11.37 -1.68
N GLN A 177 13.44 -12.35 -0.90
CA GLN A 177 12.81 -13.54 -1.44
C GLN A 177 11.53 -13.18 -2.22
N PRO A 178 11.31 -13.76 -3.41
CA PRO A 178 10.12 -13.45 -4.21
C PRO A 178 8.86 -13.94 -3.50
N LEU A 179 7.81 -13.13 -3.61
CA LEU A 179 6.48 -13.45 -3.12
C LEU A 179 5.73 -14.29 -4.16
N ASP A 180 5.14 -15.43 -3.74
CA ASP A 180 4.09 -16.06 -4.54
C ASP A 180 2.81 -15.22 -4.44
N PHE A 181 2.78 -14.19 -5.28
CA PHE A 181 1.78 -13.13 -5.22
C PHE A 181 0.37 -13.64 -5.50
N GLN A 182 0.22 -14.54 -6.48
CA GLN A 182 -1.08 -15.11 -6.82
C GLN A 182 -1.59 -16.06 -5.74
N ALA A 183 -0.72 -16.88 -5.15
CA ALA A 183 -1.10 -17.72 -4.02
C ALA A 183 -1.54 -16.87 -2.83
N LYS A 184 -0.79 -15.81 -2.47
CA LYS A 184 -1.15 -14.91 -1.35
C LYS A 184 -2.48 -14.18 -1.59
N LEU A 185 -2.77 -13.73 -2.81
CA LEU A 185 -4.07 -13.12 -3.13
C LEU A 185 -5.21 -14.14 -3.02
N THR A 186 -5.03 -15.34 -3.57
CA THR A 186 -6.06 -16.38 -3.61
C THR A 186 -6.38 -16.93 -2.23
N GLU A 187 -5.36 -17.17 -1.39
CA GLU A 187 -5.50 -17.66 -0.03
C GLU A 187 -6.28 -16.69 0.86
N LYS A 188 -6.04 -15.38 0.69
CA LYS A 188 -6.55 -14.34 1.61
C LYS A 188 -7.82 -13.65 1.12
N LEU A 189 -8.27 -13.95 -0.10
CA LEU A 189 -9.54 -13.49 -0.69
C LEU A 189 -10.43 -14.67 -1.11
N PRO A 190 -10.79 -15.59 -0.20
CA PRO A 190 -11.76 -16.64 -0.55
C PRO A 190 -13.11 -15.97 -0.84
N GLY A 191 -13.55 -16.06 -2.09
CA GLY A 191 -14.85 -15.62 -2.62
C GLY A 191 -15.69 -14.67 -1.75
N LYS A 192 -15.71 -13.38 -2.12
CA LYS A 192 -16.69 -12.35 -1.72
C LYS A 192 -17.12 -12.37 -0.24
N SER A 193 -16.32 -11.72 0.61
CA SER A 193 -16.84 -10.95 1.75
C SER A 193 -16.25 -9.55 1.66
N LEU A 194 -17.04 -8.61 1.11
CA LEU A 194 -16.73 -7.18 1.15
C LEU A 194 -16.93 -6.72 2.59
N PHE A 195 -15.84 -6.58 3.33
CA PHE A 195 -15.85 -5.80 4.57
C PHE A 195 -16.27 -4.35 4.23
N SER A 196 -17.26 -3.84 4.95
CA SER A 196 -17.68 -2.45 4.79
C SER A 196 -16.62 -1.55 5.42
N TRP A 197 -16.33 -0.42 4.77
CA TRP A 197 -15.37 0.59 5.24
C TRP A 197 -15.68 1.15 6.65
N ASN A 198 -16.81 0.79 7.26
CA ASN A 198 -17.21 1.24 8.60
C ASN A 198 -16.50 0.49 9.74
N GLU A 199 -15.80 -0.61 9.49
CA GLU A 199 -15.12 -1.38 10.57
C GLU A 199 -13.65 -1.00 10.78
N LEU A 200 -13.07 -0.18 9.89
CA LEU A 200 -11.75 0.43 10.11
C LEU A 200 -11.93 1.82 10.73
N GLU A 201 -12.60 1.90 11.87
CA GLU A 201 -12.52 3.07 12.75
C GLU A 201 -11.08 3.19 13.29
N PHE A 202 -10.18 3.70 12.45
CA PHE A 202 -9.04 4.45 12.96
C PHE A 202 -9.64 5.73 13.55
N THR A 203 -9.89 5.72 14.85
CA THR A 203 -10.23 6.92 15.60
C THR A 203 -9.02 7.84 15.55
N PHE A 204 -9.07 8.80 14.61
CA PHE A 204 -8.13 9.91 14.56
C PHE A 204 -8.40 10.81 15.76
N TYR A 205 -7.45 10.87 16.70
CA TYR A 205 -7.33 11.97 17.67
C TYR A 205 -6.42 13.05 17.11
#